data_AF-C0NT43-F1
#
_entry.id   AF-C0NT43-F1
#
_cell.length_a   1.000
_cell.length_b   1.000
_cell.length_c   1.000
_cell.angle_alpha   90.00
_cell.angle_beta   90.00
_cell.angle_gamma   90.00
#
_symmetry.space_group_name_H-M   'P 1'
#
loop_
_entity.id
_entity.type
_entity.pdbx_description
1 polymer ?
#
loop_
_entity_poly.entity_id
_entity_poly.type
_entity_poly.pdbx_seq_one_letter_code
_entity_poly.pdbx_strand_id
1 'polypeptide(L)'
;MADVQPTLTPITGETQGTGDTALLDLIYLFKGKLRATATREKFHDAADLRWLEGHYLAKLQENKNQFNLLYVGLALKRYPELLYCFKRIGLDIEAAEATAASVSLHDLLPPQPGDVQKGLLAPSSI
;
A
#
# COMPACT_ATOMS: atom_id res chain seq x y z
N MET A 1 12.87 9.79 5.05
CA MET A 1 11.60 10.26 5.65
C MET A 1 11.53 11.79 5.75
N ALA A 2 12.45 12.56 5.16
CA ALA A 2 12.52 14.02 5.38
C ALA A 2 11.21 14.76 5.03
N ASP A 3 10.46 14.26 4.02
CA ASP A 3 9.24 14.92 3.54
C ASP A 3 7.94 14.25 4.00
N VAL A 4 8.02 13.18 4.81
CA VAL A 4 6.82 12.52 5.35
C VAL A 4 6.54 13.11 6.72
N GLN A 5 5.50 13.95 6.79
CA GLN A 5 5.06 14.56 8.05
C GLN A 5 4.05 13.63 8.74
N PRO A 6 4.41 12.95 9.83
CA PRO A 6 3.42 12.23 10.62
C PRO A 6 2.51 13.22 11.36
N THR A 7 1.30 12.79 11.66
CA THR A 7 0.40 13.52 12.55
C THR A 7 0.75 13.18 13.99
N LEU A 8 1.19 14.17 14.77
CA LEU A 8 1.29 14.03 16.22
C LEU A 8 -0.14 13.90 16.78
N THR A 9 -0.40 12.77 17.42
CA THR A 9 -1.70 12.41 17.98
C THR A 9 -1.54 12.20 19.48
N PRO A 10 -2.26 12.95 20.32
CA PRO A 10 -2.25 12.70 21.75
C PRO A 10 -2.96 11.37 22.02
N ILE A 11 -2.29 10.51 22.78
CA ILE A 11 -2.80 9.21 23.20
C ILE A 11 -2.72 9.09 24.71
N THR A 12 -3.66 8.34 25.28
CA THR A 12 -3.60 7.90 26.68
C THR A 12 -3.40 6.40 26.68
N GLY A 13 -2.20 5.97 27.07
CA GLY A 13 -1.89 4.56 27.26
C GLY A 13 -2.45 4.05 28.58
N GLU A 14 -2.89 2.80 28.62
CA GLU A 14 -3.41 2.16 29.83
C GLU A 14 -2.37 2.06 30.95
N THR A 15 -1.09 1.95 30.60
CA THR A 15 0.02 1.76 31.56
C THR A 15 1.11 2.84 31.49
N GLN A 16 1.23 3.56 30.37
CA GLN A 16 2.31 4.53 30.13
C GLN A 16 1.88 6.00 30.28
N GLY A 17 0.63 6.25 30.69
CA GLY A 17 0.10 7.59 30.84
C GLY A 17 -0.21 8.27 29.50
N THR A 18 -0.28 9.60 29.52
CA THR A 18 -0.59 10.42 28.35
C THR A 18 0.68 10.91 27.67
N GLY A 19 0.72 10.84 26.34
CA GLY A 19 1.80 11.39 25.53
C GLY A 19 1.40 11.50 24.06
N ASP A 20 2.28 12.09 23.26
CA ASP A 20 2.05 12.20 21.82
C ASP A 20 2.68 11.02 21.08
N THR A 21 1.97 10.47 20.10
CA THR A 21 2.50 9.49 19.14
C THR A 21 2.46 10.05 17.73
N ALA A 22 3.47 9.71 16.93
CA ALA A 22 3.54 10.09 15.53
C ALA A 22 2.84 9.03 14.67
N LEU A 23 1.64 9.33 14.18
CA LEU A 23 0.90 8.45 13.28
C LEU A 23 1.20 8.81 11.82
N LEU A 24 1.53 7.79 11.04
CA LEU A 24 1.73 7.94 9.60
C LEU A 24 0.38 8.16 8.91
N ASP A 25 0.33 9.02 7.88
CA ASP A 25 -0.88 9.13 7.07
C ASP A 25 -1.22 7.78 6.41
N LEU A 26 -2.51 7.48 6.41
CA LEU A 26 -3.09 6.28 5.82
C LEU A 26 -2.62 6.01 4.39
N ILE A 27 -2.45 7.03 3.55
CA ILE A 27 -2.02 6.87 2.17
C ILE A 27 -0.64 6.23 2.09
N TYR A 28 0.27 6.61 2.98
CA TYR A 28 1.56 5.93 3.08
C TYR A 28 1.37 4.49 3.57
N LEU A 29 0.54 4.25 4.60
CA LEU A 29 0.27 2.88 5.06
C LEU A 29 -0.22 1.99 3.91
N PHE A 30 -1.15 2.49 3.07
CA PHE A 30 -1.63 1.77 1.90
C PHE A 30 -0.51 1.52 0.88
N LYS A 31 0.32 2.52 0.54
CA LYS A 31 1.49 2.34 -0.34
C LYS A 31 2.44 1.25 0.16
N GLY A 32 2.71 1.22 1.46
CA GLY A 32 3.55 0.22 2.10
C GLY A 32 2.96 -1.18 1.97
N LYS A 33 1.66 -1.34 2.26
CA LYS A 33 0.93 -2.61 2.13
C LYS A 33 0.80 -3.06 0.68
N LEU A 34 0.60 -2.14 -0.26
CA LEU A 34 0.51 -2.44 -1.68
C LEU A 34 1.84 -3.01 -2.19
N ARG A 35 2.96 -2.36 -1.85
CA ARG A 35 4.29 -2.89 -2.19
C ARG A 35 4.54 -4.24 -1.54
N ALA A 36 4.20 -4.39 -0.26
CA ALA A 36 4.34 -5.67 0.44
C ALA A 36 3.54 -6.79 -0.25
N THR A 37 2.30 -6.51 -0.63
CA THR A 37 1.42 -7.45 -1.34
C THR A 37 2.00 -7.84 -2.71
N ALA A 38 2.58 -6.88 -3.43
CA ALA A 38 3.21 -7.13 -4.72
C ALA A 38 4.48 -7.99 -4.60
N THR A 39 5.32 -7.76 -3.59
CA THR A 39 6.67 -8.35 -3.50
C THR A 39 6.82 -9.49 -2.51
N ARG A 40 5.86 -9.69 -1.61
CA ARG A 40 5.89 -10.74 -0.58
C ARG A 40 4.76 -11.72 -0.80
N GLU A 41 5.07 -13.00 -0.69
CA GLU A 41 4.05 -14.05 -0.73
C GLU A 41 3.44 -14.25 0.67
N LYS A 42 2.65 -13.27 1.13
CA LYS A 42 1.92 -13.35 2.40
C LYS A 42 0.48 -12.93 2.23
N PHE A 43 -0.44 -13.88 2.40
CA PHE A 43 -1.88 -13.65 2.27
C PHE A 43 -2.41 -12.50 3.16
N HIS A 44 -1.81 -12.28 4.34
CA HIS A 44 -2.19 -11.18 5.22
C HIS A 44 -2.03 -9.80 4.59
N ASP A 45 -1.05 -9.61 3.68
CA ASP A 45 -0.85 -8.31 3.03
C ASP A 45 -2.06 -7.95 2.13
N ALA A 46 -2.64 -8.93 1.42
CA ALA A 46 -3.86 -8.73 0.64
C ALA A 46 -5.11 -8.51 1.52
N ALA A 47 -5.19 -9.17 2.69
CA ALA A 47 -6.25 -8.92 3.65
C ALA A 47 -6.20 -7.49 4.20
N ASP A 48 -4.99 -6.99 4.51
CA ASP A 48 -4.79 -5.62 4.98
C ASP A 48 -5.23 -4.58 3.93
N LEU A 49 -4.94 -4.81 2.64
CA LEU A 49 -5.42 -3.93 1.57
C LEU A 49 -6.94 -3.86 1.51
N ARG A 50 -7.63 -5.01 1.60
CA ARG A 50 -9.11 -5.06 1.63
C ARG A 50 -9.67 -4.38 2.87
N TRP A 51 -9.01 -4.55 4.02
CA TRP A 51 -9.41 -3.88 5.24
C TRP A 51 -9.29 -2.35 5.12
N LEU A 52 -8.15 -1.86 4.62
CA LEU A 52 -7.92 -0.43 4.39
C LEU A 52 -8.94 0.16 3.41
N GLU A 53 -9.24 -0.58 2.33
CA GLU A 53 -10.26 -0.18 1.36
C GLU A 53 -11.65 -0.09 1.99
N GLY A 54 -12.08 -1.10 2.75
CA GLY A 54 -13.40 -1.12 3.38
C GLY A 54 -13.62 -0.02 4.42
N HIS A 55 -12.56 0.49 5.06
CA HIS A 55 -12.66 1.51 6.11
C HIS A 55 -12.38 2.92 5.60
N TYR A 56 -11.65 3.07 4.50
CA TYR A 56 -11.13 4.36 4.07
C TYR A 56 -11.23 4.60 2.56
N LEU A 57 -12.20 3.97 1.90
CA LEU A 57 -12.40 4.04 0.45
C LEU A 57 -12.34 5.48 -0.10
N ALA A 58 -13.07 6.42 0.49
CA ALA A 58 -13.12 7.81 0.02
C ALA A 58 -11.73 8.46 -0.03
N LYS A 59 -10.95 8.31 1.05
CA LYS A 59 -9.58 8.85 1.12
C LYS A 59 -8.65 8.18 0.12
N LEU A 60 -8.82 6.87 -0.13
CA LEU A 60 -8.05 6.17 -1.16
C LEU A 60 -8.43 6.63 -2.57
N GLN A 61 -9.71 6.88 -2.85
CA GLN A 61 -10.18 7.40 -4.13
C GLN A 61 -9.63 8.80 -4.42
N GLU A 62 -9.63 9.68 -3.43
CA GLU A 62 -9.06 11.03 -3.53
C GLU A 62 -7.55 11.01 -3.84
N ASN A 63 -6.84 9.97 -3.40
CA ASN A 63 -5.38 9.86 -3.48
C ASN A 63 -4.90 8.78 -4.46
N LYS A 64 -5.79 8.24 -5.29
CA LYS A 64 -5.50 7.08 -6.16
C LYS A 64 -4.31 7.25 -7.09
N ASN A 65 -4.04 8.49 -7.53
CA ASN A 65 -2.91 8.83 -8.42
C ASN A 65 -1.53 8.67 -7.74
N GLN A 66 -1.50 8.42 -6.42
CA GLN A 66 -0.25 8.18 -5.68
C GLN A 66 0.16 6.70 -5.65
N PHE A 67 -0.68 5.78 -6.13
CA PHE A 67 -0.40 4.35 -6.10
C PHE A 67 0.31 3.90 -7.37
N ASN A 68 1.40 3.14 -7.21
CA ASN A 68 2.20 2.68 -8.33
C ASN A 68 1.51 1.53 -9.07
N LEU A 69 1.16 1.75 -10.34
CA LEU A 69 0.43 0.78 -11.17
C LEU A 69 1.17 -0.54 -11.36
N LEU A 70 2.52 -0.54 -11.36
CA LEU A 70 3.29 -1.79 -11.39
C LEU A 70 3.00 -2.64 -10.15
N TYR A 71 2.95 -2.04 -8.96
CA TYR A 71 2.63 -2.78 -7.74
C TYR A 71 1.17 -3.22 -7.70
N VAL A 72 0.25 -2.43 -8.27
CA VAL A 72 -1.15 -2.84 -8.45
C VAL A 72 -1.23 -4.09 -9.34
N GLY A 73 -0.57 -4.09 -10.50
CA GLY A 73 -0.57 -5.23 -11.43
C GLY A 73 0.11 -6.46 -10.86
N LEU A 74 1.23 -6.29 -10.15
CA LEU A 74 1.91 -7.40 -9.46
C LEU A 74 1.05 -7.98 -8.33
N ALA A 75 0.36 -7.13 -7.56
CA ALA A 75 -0.58 -7.58 -6.55
C ALA A 75 -1.76 -8.34 -7.17
N LEU A 76 -2.30 -7.90 -8.31
CA LEU A 76 -3.36 -8.60 -9.05
C LEU A 76 -2.91 -9.96 -9.60
N LYS A 77 -1.69 -10.05 -10.16
CA LYS A 77 -1.12 -11.32 -10.62
C LYS A 77 -1.05 -12.34 -9.49
N ARG A 78 -0.75 -11.89 -8.27
CA ARG A 78 -0.60 -12.76 -7.10
C ARG A 78 -1.93 -13.06 -6.41
N TYR A 79 -2.80 -12.05 -6.31
CA TYR A 79 -4.07 -12.10 -5.58
C TYR A 79 -5.19 -11.51 -6.46
N PRO A 80 -5.71 -12.28 -7.45
CA PRO A 80 -6.76 -11.82 -8.37
C PRO A 80 -8.04 -11.33 -7.66
N GLU A 81 -8.31 -11.80 -6.44
CA GLU A 81 -9.42 -11.36 -5.61
C GLU A 81 -9.37 -9.85 -5.24
N LEU A 82 -8.20 -9.21 -5.38
CA LEU A 82 -8.05 -7.76 -5.18
C LEU A 82 -8.64 -6.93 -6.33
N LEU A 83 -9.07 -7.54 -7.44
CA LEU A 83 -9.62 -6.84 -8.61
C LEU A 83 -10.73 -5.85 -8.23
N TYR A 84 -11.74 -6.32 -7.48
CA TYR A 84 -12.86 -5.46 -7.10
C TYR A 84 -12.46 -4.40 -6.06
N CYS A 85 -11.48 -4.70 -5.20
CA CYS A 85 -10.90 -3.72 -4.27
C CYS A 85 -10.29 -2.55 -5.06
N PHE A 86 -9.42 -2.84 -6.03
CA PHE A 86 -8.77 -1.81 -6.83
C PHE A 86 -9.73 -1.07 -7.76
N LYS A 87 -10.75 -1.76 -8.32
CA LYS A 87 -11.82 -1.10 -9.07
C LYS A 87 -12.62 -0.11 -8.22
N ARG A 88 -12.95 -0.44 -6.97
CA ARG A 88 -13.66 0.48 -6.06
C ARG A 88 -12.83 1.70 -5.73
N ILE A 89 -11.52 1.54 -5.50
CA ILE A 89 -10.57 2.66 -5.31
C ILE A 89 -10.48 3.53 -6.58
N GLY A 90 -10.85 2.99 -7.75
CA GLY A 90 -10.85 3.72 -9.02
C GLY A 90 -9.51 3.72 -9.73
N LEU A 91 -8.69 2.68 -9.49
CA LEU A 91 -7.40 2.47 -10.13
C LEU A 91 -7.58 1.96 -11.57
N ASP A 92 -6.65 2.35 -12.44
CA ASP A 92 -6.61 1.88 -13.82
C ASP A 92 -6.05 0.45 -13.88
N ILE A 93 -6.96 -0.52 -13.94
CA ILE A 93 -6.63 -1.94 -13.92
C ILE A 93 -5.94 -2.36 -15.20
N GLU A 94 -6.39 -1.86 -16.36
CA GLU A 94 -5.82 -2.23 -17.65
C GLU A 94 -4.37 -1.75 -17.75
N ALA A 95 -4.11 -0.51 -17.34
CA ALA A 95 -2.75 0.02 -17.28
C ALA A 95 -1.88 -0.72 -16.26
N ALA A 96 -2.42 -1.08 -15.10
CA ALA A 96 -1.70 -1.85 -14.09
C ALA A 96 -1.30 -3.25 -14.59
N GLU A 97 -2.23 -3.99 -15.20
CA GLU A 97 -1.97 -5.30 -15.78
C GLU A 97 -0.96 -5.23 -16.92
N ALA A 98 -1.07 -4.23 -17.80
CA ALA A 98 -0.11 -3.99 -18.87
C ALA A 98 1.30 -3.70 -18.34
N THR A 99 1.41 -2.86 -17.32
CA THR A 99 2.69 -2.50 -16.69
C THR A 99 3.36 -3.70 -16.03
N ALA A 100 2.59 -4.59 -15.40
CA ALA A 100 3.10 -5.79 -14.76
C ALA A 100 3.27 -6.97 -15.72
N ALA A 101 2.78 -6.90 -16.97
CA ALA A 101 2.65 -8.04 -17.88
C ALA A 101 3.96 -8.83 -18.06
N SER A 102 5.07 -8.13 -18.28
CA SER A 102 6.40 -8.72 -18.51
C SER A 102 7.12 -9.20 -17.25
N VAL A 103 6.63 -8.84 -16.06
CA VAL A 103 7.29 -9.19 -14.79
C VAL A 103 6.76 -10.53 -14.27
N SER A 104 7.66 -11.49 -14.09
CA SER A 104 7.36 -12.76 -13.43
C SER A 104 7.37 -12.60 -11.92
N LEU A 105 6.40 -13.20 -11.23
CA LEU A 105 6.36 -13.21 -9.76
C LEU A 105 7.51 -14.03 -9.14
N HIS A 106 8.09 -14.96 -9.91
CA HIS A 106 9.20 -15.81 -9.47
C HIS A 106 10.56 -15.11 -9.54
N ASP A 107 10.66 -14.06 -10.35
CA ASP A 107 11.91 -13.30 -10.54
C ASP A 107 12.01 -12.10 -9.58
N LEU A 108 11.01 -11.92 -8.71
CA LEU A 108 11.02 -10.86 -7.73
C LEU A 108 12.11 -11.11 -6.69
N LEU A 109 12.94 -10.10 -6.46
CA LEU A 109 13.95 -10.16 -5.40
C LEU A 109 13.26 -10.40 -4.04
N PRO A 110 13.86 -11.24 -3.18
CA PRO A 110 13.34 -11.44 -1.84
C PRO A 110 13.27 -10.11 -1.09
N PRO A 111 12.21 -9.87 -0.30
CA PRO A 111 12.01 -8.61 0.40
C PRO A 111 13.19 -8.35 1.34
N GLN A 112 13.86 -7.22 1.16
CA GLN A 112 14.95 -6.77 1.99
C GLN A 112 14.42 -5.97 3.19
N PRO A 113 15.15 -5.94 4.32
CA PRO A 113 14.88 -4.99 5.39
C PRO A 113 14.78 -3.57 4.83
N GLY A 114 13.70 -2.85 5.19
CA GLY A 114 13.48 -1.49 4.69
C GLY A 114 12.64 -1.38 3.41
N ASP A 115 12.31 -2.49 2.73
CA ASP A 115 11.57 -2.40 1.46
C ASP A 115 10.16 -1.81 1.61
N VAL A 116 9.46 -2.14 2.69
CA VAL A 116 8.16 -1.53 3.00
C VAL A 116 8.32 -0.02 3.15
N GLN A 117 9.34 0.42 3.89
CA GLN A 117 9.67 1.83 4.11
C GLN A 117 10.01 2.54 2.79
N LYS A 118 10.76 1.88 1.89
CA LYS A 118 11.02 2.41 0.54
C LYS A 118 9.74 2.53 -0.28
N GLY A 119 8.76 1.63 -0.10
CA GLY A 119 7.44 1.72 -0.74
C GLY A 119 6.64 2.94 -0.31
N LEU A 120 6.76 3.35 0.95
CA LEU A 120 6.17 4.60 1.45
C LEU A 120 6.74 5.81 0.67
N LEU A 121 8.04 5.77 0.34
CA LEU A 121 8.79 6.88 -0.24
C LEU A 121 8.82 6.92 -1.77
N ALA A 122 8.48 5.82 -2.45
CA ALA A 122 8.53 5.77 -3.91
C ALA A 122 7.52 6.76 -4.54
N PRO A 123 7.91 7.57 -5.53
CA PRO A 123 6.95 8.36 -6.31
C PRO A 123 6.02 7.44 -7.10
N SER A 124 4.82 7.92 -7.43
CA SER A 124 3.98 7.26 -8.42
C SER A 124 4.73 7.25 -9.76
N SER A 125 5.01 6.06 -10.30
CA SER A 125 5.45 5.95 -11.68
C SER A 125 4.23 6.22 -12.56
N ILE A 126 4.32 7.27 -13.37
CA ILE A 126 3.39 7.56 -14.47
C ILE A 126 3.52 6.46 -15.52
#